data_AF-A0AAD6PCL7-F1
#
_entry.id   AF-A0AAD6PCL7-F1
#
_cell.length_a   1.000
_cell.length_b   1.000
_cell.length_c   1.000
_cell.angle_alpha   90.00
_cell.angle_beta   90.00
_cell.angle_gamma   90.00
#
_symmetry.space_group_name_H-M   'P 1'
#
loop_
_entity.id
_entity.type
_entity.pdbx_description
1 polymer ?
#
loop_
_entity_poly.entity_id
_entity_poly.type
_entity_poly.pdbx_seq_one_letter_code
_entity_poly.pdbx_strand_id
1 'polypeptide(L)'
;MGIETSVANKKVKQVCELAKDKIPNSNLSPKTNTNTKGKKNRRRQHKKMVAVSPVQKLFNTCNEVFDSCSSGIIPSPDDIRKLKAVLDNFKPADVGLVPEMPHFQASVAGKTPVITYLHLHECDKFSMGIFCLPPSGIIPLHNHPGMTVFSKLLFGTMHIKSYDWVADVPASTSAVASPSKTKQPEVRLAKVKVNSKLIAPCETSILYPTDGGNMHCFTAVTACAVLDVLGPPYSDPDGRHCQYYLDFPFDNFSVDGVSIPEEEKEGYAWLEEREKPEDLTVVGELYGGPAIVEK
;
A
#
# COMPACT_ATOMS: atom_id res chain seq x y z
N MET A 1 -1.91 -10.67 -1.05
CA MET A 1 -2.73 -10.25 0.11
C MET A 1 -4.15 -9.99 -0.34
N GLY A 2 -4.88 -11.03 -0.75
CA GLY A 2 -6.34 -10.99 -0.79
C GLY A 2 -6.82 -11.26 0.62
N ILE A 3 -7.06 -10.22 1.41
CA ILE A 3 -7.94 -10.36 2.57
C ILE A 3 -9.27 -10.89 2.02
N GLU A 4 -9.82 -11.96 2.61
CA GLU A 4 -11.14 -12.46 2.25
C GLU A 4 -12.18 -11.35 2.48
N THR A 5 -12.40 -10.52 1.46
CA THR A 5 -13.32 -9.37 1.42
C THR A 5 -14.78 -9.77 1.56
N SER A 6 -15.08 -11.07 1.60
CA SER A 6 -16.45 -11.60 1.59
C SER A 6 -17.23 -11.34 2.89
N VAL A 7 -16.57 -11.22 4.04
CA VAL A 7 -17.24 -11.05 5.34
C VAL A 7 -17.48 -9.58 5.67
N ALA A 8 -16.54 -8.70 5.34
CA ALA A 8 -16.70 -7.24 5.51
C ALA A 8 -17.77 -6.69 4.53
N ASN A 9 -17.75 -7.12 3.26
CA ASN A 9 -18.74 -6.69 2.27
C ASN A 9 -20.17 -7.11 2.62
N LYS A 10 -20.37 -8.29 3.25
CA LYS A 10 -21.71 -8.73 3.69
C LYS A 10 -22.28 -7.85 4.81
N LYS A 11 -21.45 -7.42 5.76
CA LYS A 11 -21.89 -6.52 6.84
C LYS A 11 -22.18 -5.11 6.34
N VAL A 12 -21.39 -4.58 5.41
CA VAL A 12 -21.60 -3.24 4.84
C VAL A 12 -22.89 -3.18 4.01
N LYS A 13 -23.19 -4.21 3.21
CA LYS A 13 -24.43 -4.26 2.40
C LYS A 13 -25.70 -4.33 3.26
N GLN A 14 -25.67 -5.10 4.34
CA GLN A 14 -26.84 -5.29 5.22
C GLN A 14 -27.20 -4.03 6.02
N VAL A 15 -26.22 -3.18 6.36
CA VAL A 15 -26.46 -1.91 7.06
C VAL A 15 -27.01 -0.83 6.12
N CYS A 16 -26.60 -0.83 4.84
CA CYS A 16 -27.11 0.15 3.85
C CYS A 16 -28.56 -0.10 3.43
N GLU A 17 -29.06 -1.34 3.47
CA GLU A 17 -30.45 -1.64 3.10
C GLU A 17 -31.47 -1.29 4.21
N LEU A 18 -31.06 -1.30 5.48
CA LEU A 18 -31.93 -0.99 6.62
C LEU A 18 -32.18 0.51 6.85
N ALA A 19 -31.45 1.40 6.16
CA ALA A 19 -31.52 2.84 6.38
C ALA A 19 -32.41 3.61 5.37
N LYS A 20 -33.09 2.93 4.43
CA LYS A 20 -33.82 3.60 3.34
C LYS A 20 -35.32 3.82 3.57
N ASP A 21 -35.91 3.27 4.62
CA ASP A 21 -37.34 3.45 4.91
C ASP A 21 -37.56 4.31 6.16
N LYS A 22 -37.74 5.62 5.94
CA LYS A 22 -38.71 6.51 6.63
C LYS A 22 -38.37 7.98 6.34
N ILE A 23 -39.30 8.71 5.72
CA ILE A 23 -39.93 9.97 6.21
C ILE A 23 -40.94 10.47 5.13
N PRO A 24 -42.20 10.79 5.49
CA PRO A 24 -43.23 11.23 4.55
C PRO A 24 -43.34 12.75 4.39
N ASN A 25 -43.89 13.15 3.23
CA ASN A 25 -44.24 14.50 2.78
C ASN A 25 -45.33 15.18 3.64
N SER A 26 -45.24 16.51 3.81
CA SER A 26 -46.42 17.38 3.94
C SER A 26 -46.17 18.80 3.45
N ASN A 27 -46.96 19.22 2.44
CA ASN A 27 -47.13 20.60 1.99
C ASN A 27 -47.91 21.44 3.01
N LEU A 28 -47.66 22.75 3.06
CA LEU A 28 -48.68 23.81 3.27
C LEU A 28 -48.06 25.21 3.06
N SER A 29 -48.75 26.05 2.31
CA SER A 29 -48.55 27.51 2.24
C SER A 29 -49.75 28.19 2.94
N PRO A 30 -49.61 29.43 3.45
CA PRO A 30 -50.13 30.57 2.69
C PRO A 30 -49.37 31.91 2.84
N LYS A 31 -49.73 32.84 1.95
CA LYS A 31 -49.22 34.21 1.71
C LYS A 31 -49.45 35.20 2.86
N THR A 32 -48.55 36.19 3.02
CA THR A 32 -48.92 37.61 3.25
C THR A 32 -47.77 38.57 2.95
N ASN A 33 -48.10 39.67 2.26
CA ASN A 33 -47.26 40.83 1.93
C ASN A 33 -47.03 41.73 3.14
N THR A 34 -45.81 42.27 3.29
CA THR A 34 -45.60 43.66 3.75
C THR A 34 -44.28 44.21 3.22
N ASN A 35 -44.37 45.35 2.53
CA ASN A 35 -43.28 46.22 2.10
C ASN A 35 -42.45 46.72 3.30
N THR A 36 -41.12 46.58 3.24
CA THR A 36 -40.19 47.54 3.85
C THR A 36 -38.92 47.66 3.01
N LYS A 37 -38.62 48.90 2.59
CA LYS A 37 -37.38 49.29 1.91
C LYS A 37 -36.22 49.17 2.90
N GLY A 38 -35.29 48.24 2.63
CA GLY A 38 -34.05 48.06 3.39
C GLY A 38 -32.85 48.01 2.46
N LYS A 39 -31.85 48.84 2.77
CA LYS A 39 -30.62 49.13 2.01
C LYS A 39 -29.94 47.86 1.45
N LYS A 40 -29.55 47.91 0.16
CA LYS A 40 -28.69 46.92 -0.51
C LYS A 40 -27.30 46.89 0.13
N ASN A 41 -27.13 46.13 1.21
CA ASN A 41 -25.82 45.64 1.61
C ASN A 41 -25.52 44.40 0.75
N ARG A 42 -24.63 44.55 -0.23
CA ARG A 42 -23.96 43.42 -0.90
C ARG A 42 -23.13 42.69 0.15
N ARG A 43 -23.76 41.80 0.92
CA ARG A 43 -23.05 40.73 1.65
C ARG A 43 -22.41 39.87 0.58
N ARG A 44 -21.11 40.10 0.31
CA ARG A 44 -20.25 39.09 -0.30
C ARG A 44 -20.30 37.90 0.63
N GLN A 45 -21.14 36.92 0.33
CA GLN A 45 -21.02 35.59 0.90
C GLN A 45 -19.63 35.11 0.50
N HIS A 46 -18.67 35.22 1.41
CA HIS A 46 -17.47 34.42 1.33
C HIS A 46 -17.97 32.99 1.41
N LYS A 47 -18.08 32.34 0.25
CA LYS A 47 -18.32 30.90 0.15
C LYS A 47 -17.20 30.30 0.98
N LYS A 48 -17.53 29.80 2.18
CA LYS A 48 -16.57 29.19 3.09
C LYS A 48 -16.01 28.00 2.30
N MET A 49 -14.81 28.15 1.73
CA MET A 49 -14.15 27.06 1.03
C MET A 49 -13.99 25.97 2.09
N VAL A 50 -14.72 24.87 1.92
CA VAL A 50 -14.52 23.69 2.75
C VAL A 50 -13.11 23.25 2.46
N ALA A 51 -12.21 23.38 3.43
CA ALA A 51 -10.85 22.91 3.29
C ALA A 51 -10.91 21.41 3.01
N VAL A 52 -10.39 20.99 1.86
CA VAL A 52 -10.30 19.58 1.47
C VAL A 52 -9.31 18.92 2.43
N SER A 53 -9.72 17.83 3.08
CA SER A 53 -8.81 17.09 3.97
C SER A 53 -7.61 16.54 3.16
N PRO A 54 -6.43 16.34 3.79
CA PRO A 54 -5.29 15.80 3.07
C PRO A 54 -5.56 14.41 2.45
N VAL A 55 -6.30 13.54 3.15
CA VAL A 55 -6.71 12.23 2.61
C VAL A 55 -7.66 12.35 1.41
N GLN A 56 -8.58 13.32 1.40
CA GLN A 56 -9.41 13.59 0.23
C GLN A 56 -8.58 14.16 -0.93
N LYS A 57 -7.58 15.01 -0.64
CA LYS A 57 -6.65 15.51 -1.67
C LYS A 57 -5.83 14.36 -2.29
N LEU A 58 -5.36 13.42 -1.47
CA LEU A 58 -4.69 12.21 -1.94
C LEU A 58 -5.60 11.40 -2.86
N PHE A 59 -6.81 11.07 -2.41
CA PHE A 59 -7.81 10.35 -3.21
C PHE A 59 -8.08 11.03 -4.56
N ASN A 60 -8.34 12.34 -4.58
CA ASN A 60 -8.56 13.07 -5.82
C ASN A 60 -7.32 13.02 -6.75
N THR A 61 -6.13 13.12 -6.17
CA THR A 61 -4.87 13.02 -6.93
C THR A 61 -4.71 11.64 -7.53
N CYS A 62 -4.99 10.57 -6.78
CA CYS A 62 -4.92 9.20 -7.28
C CYS A 62 -5.89 8.97 -8.44
N ASN A 63 -7.12 9.50 -8.36
CA ASN A 63 -8.07 9.41 -9.49
C ASN A 63 -7.49 10.03 -10.77
N GLU A 64 -6.88 11.21 -10.67
CA GLU A 64 -6.27 11.87 -11.83
C GLU A 64 -5.03 11.12 -12.35
N VAL A 65 -4.18 10.62 -11.46
CA VAL A 65 -2.92 9.96 -11.80
C VAL A 65 -3.14 8.57 -12.40
N PHE A 66 -4.12 7.81 -11.90
CA PHE A 66 -4.36 6.42 -12.30
C PHE A 66 -5.53 6.25 -13.30
N ASP A 67 -6.18 7.32 -13.76
CA ASP A 67 -7.33 7.28 -14.67
C ASP A 67 -7.06 6.42 -15.93
N SER A 68 -5.90 6.66 -16.56
CA SER A 68 -5.45 5.96 -17.76
C SER A 68 -4.55 4.76 -17.47
N CYS A 69 -4.23 4.48 -16.21
CA CYS A 69 -3.35 3.38 -15.84
C CYS A 69 -4.08 2.03 -15.83
N SER A 70 -3.34 0.99 -16.18
CA SER A 70 -3.72 -0.42 -16.09
C SER A 70 -2.46 -1.23 -15.79
N SER A 71 -2.56 -2.57 -15.71
CA SER A 71 -1.39 -3.41 -15.42
C SER A 71 -0.24 -3.14 -16.37
N GLY A 72 0.95 -2.85 -15.81
CA GLY A 72 2.17 -2.54 -16.55
C GLY A 72 2.28 -1.11 -17.06
N ILE A 73 1.21 -0.31 -17.02
CA ILE A 73 1.24 1.09 -17.44
C ILE A 73 1.68 1.96 -16.26
N ILE A 74 2.82 2.62 -16.44
CA ILE A 74 3.40 3.53 -15.44
C ILE A 74 2.80 4.93 -15.64
N PRO A 75 2.37 5.63 -14.57
CA PRO A 75 1.91 7.01 -14.68
C PRO A 75 2.98 7.95 -15.27
N SER A 76 2.56 9.08 -15.84
CA SER A 76 3.51 10.04 -16.43
C SER A 76 4.48 10.60 -15.37
N PRO A 77 5.69 11.06 -15.74
CA PRO A 77 6.61 11.66 -14.78
C PRO A 77 6.02 12.86 -14.02
N ASP A 78 5.14 13.64 -14.65
CA ASP A 78 4.42 14.75 -14.01
C ASP A 78 3.42 14.26 -12.96
N ASP A 79 2.68 13.20 -13.28
CA ASP A 79 1.73 12.57 -12.37
C ASP A 79 2.41 11.91 -11.18
N ILE A 80 3.55 11.23 -11.42
CA ILE A 80 4.41 10.68 -10.36
C ILE A 80 4.86 11.79 -9.42
N ARG A 81 5.41 12.88 -9.95
CA ARG A 81 5.85 14.03 -9.15
C ARG A 81 4.71 14.62 -8.34
N LYS A 82 3.53 14.74 -8.93
CA LYS A 82 2.34 15.28 -8.29
C LYS A 82 1.87 14.42 -7.12
N LEU A 83 1.73 13.10 -7.32
CA LEU A 83 1.31 12.18 -6.27
C LEU A 83 2.36 12.09 -5.15
N LYS A 84 3.65 11.99 -5.52
CA LYS A 84 4.76 12.01 -4.57
C LYS A 84 4.76 13.29 -3.73
N ALA A 85 4.57 14.46 -4.33
CA ALA A 85 4.50 15.72 -3.60
C ALA A 85 3.33 15.78 -2.61
N VAL A 86 2.20 15.12 -2.91
CA VAL A 86 1.09 15.00 -1.95
C VAL A 86 1.50 14.10 -0.79
N LEU A 87 2.02 12.90 -1.05
CA LEU A 87 2.43 11.93 -0.03
C LEU A 87 3.62 12.41 0.82
N ASP A 88 4.53 13.19 0.25
CA ASP A 88 5.70 13.70 0.97
C ASP A 88 5.32 14.60 2.16
N ASN A 89 4.16 15.25 2.07
CA ASN A 89 3.63 16.14 3.11
C ASN A 89 2.70 15.44 4.12
N PHE A 90 2.39 14.14 3.95
CA PHE A 90 1.49 13.43 4.84
C PHE A 90 2.08 13.25 6.24
N LYS A 91 1.21 13.45 7.24
CA LYS A 91 1.47 13.20 8.65
C LYS A 91 0.54 12.09 9.17
N PRO A 92 0.90 11.41 10.26
CA PRO A 92 0.02 10.40 10.87
C PRO A 92 -1.39 10.92 11.17
N ALA A 93 -1.50 12.15 11.68
CA ALA A 93 -2.78 12.77 12.03
C ALA A 93 -3.70 13.03 10.81
N ASP A 94 -3.15 13.16 9.60
CA ASP A 94 -3.92 13.39 8.38
C ASP A 94 -4.78 12.18 8.00
N VAL A 95 -4.41 11.00 8.50
CA VAL A 95 -5.11 9.72 8.38
C VAL A 95 -5.61 9.22 9.74
N GLY A 96 -5.74 10.12 10.72
CA GLY A 96 -6.29 9.79 12.03
C GLY A 96 -5.45 8.84 12.89
N LEU A 97 -4.17 8.63 12.56
CA LEU A 97 -3.29 7.75 13.32
C LEU A 97 -2.58 8.47 14.46
N VAL A 98 -2.47 7.78 15.60
CA VAL A 98 -1.57 8.13 16.71
C VAL A 98 -0.72 6.92 17.10
N PRO A 99 0.58 7.08 17.42
CA PRO A 99 1.47 5.95 17.73
C PRO A 99 1.03 5.08 18.93
N GLU A 100 0.20 5.61 19.82
CA GLU A 100 -0.29 4.93 21.03
C GLU A 100 -1.47 3.97 20.75
N MET A 101 -1.98 3.91 19.51
CA MET A 101 -3.08 3.02 19.16
C MET A 101 -2.70 1.54 19.41
N PRO A 102 -3.69 0.69 19.77
CA PRO A 102 -3.45 -0.73 20.03
C PRO A 102 -2.72 -1.48 18.90
N HIS A 103 -2.94 -1.07 17.64
CA HIS A 103 -2.31 -1.66 16.44
C HIS A 103 -0.78 -1.63 16.47
N PHE A 104 -0.19 -0.74 17.26
CA PHE A 104 1.25 -0.51 17.34
C PHE A 104 1.90 -1.12 18.58
N GLN A 105 1.11 -1.70 19.48
CA GLN A 105 1.62 -2.28 20.71
C GLN A 105 2.40 -3.55 20.42
N ALA A 106 3.55 -3.71 21.10
CA ALA A 106 4.37 -4.90 20.98
C ALA A 106 3.57 -6.15 21.36
N SER A 107 3.79 -7.23 20.62
CA SER A 107 3.21 -8.53 20.94
C SER A 107 3.76 -9.05 22.28
N VAL A 108 2.97 -9.88 22.94
CA VAL A 108 3.43 -10.61 24.13
C VAL A 108 4.62 -11.49 23.74
N ALA A 109 5.63 -11.57 24.62
CA ALA A 109 6.83 -12.36 24.39
C ALA A 109 6.50 -13.78 23.88
N GLY A 110 7.12 -14.18 22.77
CA GLY A 110 6.94 -15.48 22.14
C GLY A 110 5.77 -15.57 21.14
N LYS A 111 5.04 -14.50 20.86
CA LYS A 111 4.01 -14.46 19.81
C LYS A 111 4.45 -13.61 18.63
N THR A 112 4.20 -14.08 17.41
CA THR A 112 4.39 -13.28 16.20
C THR A 112 3.52 -12.02 16.25
N PRO A 113 4.06 -10.84 15.93
CA PRO A 113 3.27 -9.62 15.95
C PRO A 113 2.18 -9.62 14.87
N VAL A 114 0.99 -9.18 15.24
CA VAL A 114 -0.14 -9.04 14.32
C VAL A 114 -0.05 -7.68 13.63
N ILE A 115 -0.08 -7.68 12.31
CA ILE A 115 -0.10 -6.45 11.50
C ILE A 115 -1.57 -6.07 11.28
N THR A 116 -1.90 -4.80 11.46
CA THR A 116 -3.23 -4.29 11.12
C THR A 116 -3.18 -3.61 9.76
N TYR A 117 -4.15 -3.89 8.89
CA TYR A 117 -4.34 -3.20 7.62
C TYR A 117 -5.58 -2.33 7.69
N LEU A 118 -5.40 -1.01 7.57
CA LEU A 118 -6.48 -0.05 7.47
C LEU A 118 -6.78 0.20 6.00
N HIS A 119 -7.96 -0.21 5.56
CA HIS A 119 -8.41 -0.01 4.20
C HIS A 119 -9.02 1.39 4.06
N LEU A 120 -8.45 2.24 3.19
CA LEU A 120 -8.94 3.60 2.96
C LEU A 120 -9.87 3.66 1.75
N HIS A 121 -9.43 3.09 0.63
CA HIS A 121 -10.19 3.08 -0.63
C HIS A 121 -9.61 2.01 -1.58
N GLU A 122 -10.46 1.46 -2.45
CA GLU A 122 -10.06 0.59 -3.55
C GLU A 122 -11.04 0.71 -4.71
N CYS A 123 -10.47 0.74 -5.92
CA CYS A 123 -11.17 0.59 -7.19
C CYS A 123 -10.27 -0.17 -8.17
N ASP A 124 -10.76 -0.45 -9.37
CA ASP A 124 -9.99 -1.20 -10.40
C ASP A 124 -8.68 -0.51 -10.81
N LYS A 125 -8.56 0.80 -10.56
CA LYS A 125 -7.43 1.64 -10.97
C LYS A 125 -6.37 1.80 -9.90
N PHE A 126 -6.76 1.89 -8.63
CA PHE A 126 -5.82 2.04 -7.53
C PHE A 126 -6.44 1.62 -6.19
N SER A 127 -5.57 1.38 -5.21
CA SER A 127 -5.97 1.20 -3.81
C SER A 127 -5.11 2.06 -2.90
N MET A 128 -5.68 2.39 -1.75
CA MET A 128 -5.03 3.14 -0.67
C MET A 128 -5.21 2.34 0.61
N GLY A 129 -4.11 2.04 1.30
CA GLY A 129 -4.13 1.31 2.56
C GLY A 129 -2.98 1.67 3.47
N ILE A 130 -3.16 1.41 4.76
CA ILE A 130 -2.11 1.63 5.75
C ILE A 130 -1.81 0.33 6.47
N PHE A 131 -0.55 -0.08 6.45
CA PHE A 131 -0.05 -1.13 7.31
C PHE A 131 0.42 -0.51 8.63
N CYS A 132 -0.19 -0.96 9.73
CA CYS A 132 0.25 -0.67 11.09
C CYS A 132 1.05 -1.86 11.59
N LEU A 133 2.35 -1.68 11.74
CA LEU A 133 3.28 -2.71 12.19
C LEU A 133 3.71 -2.40 13.64
N PRO A 134 3.43 -3.27 14.60
CA PRO A 134 4.09 -3.21 15.91
C PRO A 134 5.60 -3.51 15.77
N PRO A 135 6.43 -3.23 16.79
CA PRO A 135 7.85 -3.60 16.77
C PRO A 135 8.04 -5.09 16.44
N SER A 136 9.03 -5.39 15.60
CA SER A 136 9.30 -6.72 15.04
C SER A 136 8.24 -7.27 14.08
N GLY A 137 7.21 -6.49 13.73
CA GLY A 137 6.26 -6.87 12.68
C GLY A 137 6.96 -6.97 11.32
N ILE A 138 6.66 -8.03 10.56
CA ILE A 138 7.29 -8.31 9.28
C ILE A 138 6.23 -8.44 8.19
N ILE A 139 6.38 -7.68 7.11
CA ILE A 139 5.76 -8.01 5.82
C ILE A 139 6.81 -8.78 5.02
N PRO A 140 6.64 -10.09 4.83
CA PRO A 140 7.62 -10.95 4.18
C PRO A 140 7.90 -10.51 2.75
N LEU A 141 9.02 -10.98 2.19
CA LEU A 141 9.41 -10.64 0.81
C LEU A 141 8.31 -11.05 -0.18
N HIS A 142 7.81 -10.09 -0.94
CA HIS A 142 6.74 -10.28 -1.92
C HIS A 142 6.90 -9.35 -3.12
N ASN A 143 6.24 -9.68 -4.25
CA ASN A 143 6.26 -8.88 -5.48
C ASN A 143 5.00 -8.00 -5.66
N HIS A 144 5.06 -7.14 -6.69
CA HIS A 144 3.99 -6.25 -7.12
C HIS A 144 3.82 -6.30 -8.65
N PRO A 145 3.28 -7.41 -9.21
CA PRO A 145 3.32 -7.70 -10.64
C PRO A 145 2.50 -6.70 -11.45
N GLY A 146 3.17 -5.97 -12.35
CA GLY A 146 2.52 -4.98 -13.21
C GLY A 146 2.00 -3.75 -12.48
N MET A 147 2.52 -3.45 -11.29
CA MET A 147 2.03 -2.36 -10.43
C MET A 147 3.10 -1.27 -10.27
N THR A 148 2.65 -0.03 -10.13
CA THR A 148 3.43 1.08 -9.58
C THR A 148 2.95 1.32 -8.16
N VAL A 149 3.85 1.33 -7.17
CA VAL A 149 3.49 1.50 -5.76
C VAL A 149 4.25 2.67 -5.16
N PHE A 150 3.49 3.58 -4.54
CA PHE A 150 4.04 4.67 -3.75
C PHE A 150 3.91 4.29 -2.28
N SER A 151 5.02 4.34 -1.54
CA SER A 151 5.04 3.94 -0.13
C SER A 151 5.66 5.02 0.74
N LYS A 152 4.92 5.44 1.77
CA LYS A 152 5.29 6.49 2.71
C LYS A 152 5.30 5.96 4.14
N LEU A 153 6.47 5.93 4.77
CA LEU A 153 6.59 5.69 6.21
C LEU A 153 6.14 6.95 6.97
N LEU A 154 4.96 6.89 7.60
CA LEU A 154 4.34 8.00 8.31
C LEU A 154 5.03 8.29 9.65
N PHE A 155 5.46 7.24 10.35
CA PHE A 155 6.27 7.32 11.56
C PHE A 155 7.05 6.03 11.81
N GLY A 156 8.04 6.11 12.70
CA GLY A 156 8.82 4.95 13.16
C GLY A 156 10.13 4.73 12.40
N THR A 157 10.73 3.57 12.63
CA THR A 157 11.94 3.09 11.96
C THR A 157 11.68 1.70 11.38
N MET A 158 11.85 1.57 10.07
CA MET A 158 11.61 0.36 9.30
C MET A 158 12.91 -0.09 8.66
N HIS A 159 13.22 -1.38 8.71
CA HIS A 159 14.22 -1.95 7.80
C HIS A 159 13.52 -2.40 6.51
N ILE A 160 14.04 -1.94 5.37
CA ILE A 160 13.55 -2.31 4.04
C ILE A 160 14.66 -3.04 3.29
N LYS A 161 14.32 -4.19 2.72
CA LYS A 161 15.16 -4.89 1.76
C LYS A 161 14.36 -5.08 0.48
N SER A 162 14.91 -4.70 -0.67
CA SER A 162 14.22 -4.77 -1.95
C SER A 162 15.11 -5.23 -3.09
N TYR A 163 14.48 -5.73 -4.15
CA TYR A 163 15.11 -6.37 -5.28
C TYR A 163 14.35 -6.12 -6.58
N ASP A 164 15.07 -6.16 -7.70
CA ASP A 164 14.48 -6.35 -9.03
C ASP A 164 15.09 -7.57 -9.70
N TRP A 165 14.33 -8.21 -10.60
CA TRP A 165 14.81 -9.34 -11.38
C TRP A 165 15.96 -8.93 -12.29
N VAL A 166 16.94 -9.82 -12.46
CA VAL A 166 17.95 -9.65 -13.52
C VAL A 166 17.30 -10.05 -14.86
N ALA A 167 17.30 -9.13 -15.83
CA ALA A 167 16.56 -9.28 -17.09
C ALA A 167 17.07 -10.47 -17.95
N ASP A 168 18.37 -10.72 -17.94
CA ASP A 168 19.04 -11.68 -18.84
C ASP A 168 19.27 -13.06 -18.21
N VAL A 169 18.69 -13.34 -17.04
CA VAL A 169 18.77 -14.65 -16.39
C VAL A 169 17.43 -15.38 -16.52
N PRO A 170 17.39 -16.64 -17.00
CA PRO A 170 16.16 -17.40 -17.15
C PRO A 170 15.33 -17.44 -15.86
N ALA A 171 14.00 -17.41 -16.02
CA ALA A 171 13.04 -17.24 -14.92
C ALA A 171 13.07 -18.39 -13.88
N SER A 172 13.39 -19.61 -14.31
CA SER A 172 13.64 -20.76 -13.43
C SER A 172 14.89 -21.45 -13.94
N THR A 173 15.94 -21.45 -13.12
CA THR A 173 17.15 -22.23 -13.40
C THR A 173 17.19 -23.40 -12.44
N SER A 174 17.40 -24.61 -12.97
CA SER A 174 17.68 -25.78 -12.13
C SER A 174 19.05 -25.57 -11.50
N ALA A 175 19.06 -24.90 -10.34
CA ALA A 175 20.29 -24.55 -9.66
C ALA A 175 20.78 -25.71 -8.81
N VAL A 176 22.03 -26.12 -9.02
CA VAL A 176 22.66 -27.16 -8.22
C VAL A 176 22.86 -26.61 -6.82
N ALA A 177 21.93 -26.95 -5.92
CA ALA A 177 22.09 -26.72 -4.49
C ALA A 177 23.29 -27.55 -3.99
N SER A 178 24.04 -27.03 -3.02
CA SER A 178 25.02 -27.79 -2.23
C SER A 178 24.49 -29.20 -1.87
N PRO A 179 25.33 -30.25 -1.77
CA PRO A 179 25.03 -31.66 -2.11
C PRO A 179 23.97 -32.43 -1.27
N SER A 180 23.05 -31.77 -0.57
CA SER A 180 22.11 -32.37 0.38
C SER A 180 20.62 -32.30 0.00
N LYS A 181 20.21 -31.80 -1.17
CA LYS A 181 18.79 -31.69 -1.56
C LYS A 181 18.41 -32.55 -2.78
N THR A 182 17.37 -33.36 -2.64
CA THR A 182 16.84 -34.31 -3.66
C THR A 182 15.89 -33.67 -4.69
N LYS A 183 15.48 -32.41 -4.51
CA LYS A 183 14.78 -31.58 -5.50
C LYS A 183 15.60 -30.31 -5.73
N GLN A 184 15.83 -29.99 -7.00
CA GLN A 184 16.46 -28.72 -7.41
C GLN A 184 15.43 -27.61 -7.14
N PRO A 185 15.71 -26.64 -6.24
CA PRO A 185 14.80 -25.53 -6.02
C PRO A 185 14.77 -24.64 -7.27
N GLU A 186 13.58 -24.19 -7.67
CA GLU A 186 13.44 -23.21 -8.73
C GLU A 186 13.75 -21.83 -8.15
N VAL A 187 14.94 -21.33 -8.47
CA VAL A 187 15.41 -20.02 -8.01
C VAL A 187 15.66 -19.11 -9.19
N ARG A 188 15.45 -17.81 -8.95
CA ARG A 188 15.69 -16.74 -9.91
C ARG A 188 16.60 -15.67 -9.34
N LEU A 189 17.56 -15.22 -10.15
CA LEU A 189 18.51 -14.19 -9.74
C LEU A 189 17.85 -12.81 -9.67
N ALA A 190 18.10 -12.09 -8.58
CA ALA A 190 17.65 -10.73 -8.36
C ALA A 190 18.79 -9.84 -7.90
N LYS A 191 18.74 -8.56 -8.27
CA LYS A 191 19.68 -7.52 -7.82
C LYS A 191 19.11 -6.79 -6.63
N VAL A 192 19.89 -6.64 -5.56
CA VAL A 192 19.54 -5.83 -4.38
C VAL A 192 19.45 -4.36 -4.81
N LYS A 193 18.33 -3.72 -4.44
CA LYS A 193 18.06 -2.29 -4.71
C LYS A 193 18.16 -1.44 -3.46
N VAL A 194 17.59 -1.94 -2.36
CA VAL A 194 17.66 -1.30 -1.04
C VAL A 194 17.94 -2.38 -0.01
N ASN A 195 18.78 -2.06 0.97
CA ASN A 195 18.99 -2.86 2.18
C ASN A 195 19.40 -1.91 3.31
N SER A 196 18.43 -1.20 3.89
CA SER A 196 18.72 -0.11 4.82
C SER A 196 17.59 0.16 5.80
N LYS A 197 17.88 0.98 6.82
CA LYS A 197 16.87 1.52 7.73
C LYS A 197 16.30 2.82 7.18
N LEU A 198 14.98 2.86 7.03
CA LEU A 198 14.20 4.05 6.77
C LEU A 198 13.68 4.61 8.10
N ILE A 199 13.91 5.89 8.37
CA ILE A 199 13.52 6.57 9.62
C ILE A 199 12.62 7.74 9.25
N ALA A 200 11.42 7.81 9.83
CA ALA A 200 10.54 8.96 9.64
C ALA A 200 11.05 10.19 10.44
N PRO A 201 10.91 11.43 9.92
CA PRO A 201 10.31 11.77 8.62
C PRO A 201 11.25 11.41 7.46
N CYS A 202 10.69 10.80 6.41
CA CYS A 202 11.39 10.45 5.20
C CYS A 202 10.56 10.79 3.96
N GLU A 203 11.19 10.77 2.79
CA GLU A 203 10.49 10.89 1.52
C GLU A 203 9.69 9.63 1.17
N THR A 204 8.66 9.81 0.35
CA THR A 204 7.90 8.73 -0.29
C THR A 204 8.80 7.98 -1.25
N SER A 205 8.84 6.66 -1.10
CA SER A 205 9.49 5.74 -2.02
C SER A 205 8.53 5.33 -3.13
N ILE A 206 9.08 4.92 -4.27
CA ILE A 206 8.31 4.42 -5.41
C ILE A 206 8.99 3.19 -5.99
N LEU A 207 8.18 2.18 -6.31
CA LEU A 207 8.58 1.03 -7.14
C LEU A 207 7.71 0.98 -8.41
N TYR A 208 8.26 0.33 -9.42
CA TYR A 208 7.67 0.13 -10.73
C TYR A 208 7.54 -1.38 -11.03
N PRO A 209 6.87 -1.77 -12.12
CA PRO A 209 6.71 -3.18 -12.47
C PRO A 209 8.02 -3.98 -12.57
N THR A 210 9.12 -3.33 -12.96
CA THR A 210 10.42 -3.98 -13.20
C THR A 210 11.62 -3.16 -12.69
N ASP A 211 11.39 -2.13 -11.87
CA ASP A 211 12.46 -1.29 -11.32
C ASP A 211 12.04 -0.68 -9.97
N GLY A 212 12.99 -0.13 -9.23
CA GLY A 212 12.75 0.51 -7.93
C GLY A 212 12.58 -0.48 -6.76
N GLY A 213 12.84 -1.77 -6.98
CA GLY A 213 12.68 -2.80 -5.95
C GLY A 213 11.26 -3.36 -5.91
N ASN A 214 10.80 -3.92 -7.03
CA ASN A 214 9.46 -4.52 -7.16
C ASN A 214 9.20 -5.62 -6.13
N MET A 215 10.24 -6.38 -5.76
CA MET A 215 10.17 -7.31 -4.65
C MET A 215 10.71 -6.61 -3.40
N HIS A 216 9.97 -6.59 -2.31
CA HIS A 216 10.47 -6.04 -1.05
C HIS A 216 9.94 -6.74 0.19
N CYS A 217 10.66 -6.59 1.30
CA CYS A 217 10.19 -6.92 2.63
C CYS A 217 10.34 -5.73 3.57
N PHE A 218 9.45 -5.65 4.54
CA PHE A 218 9.47 -4.66 5.62
C PHE A 218 9.64 -5.36 6.96
N THR A 219 10.57 -4.88 7.76
CA THR A 219 10.78 -5.33 9.14
C THR A 219 10.76 -4.13 10.07
N ALA A 220 9.71 -4.01 10.88
CA ALA A 220 9.53 -2.88 11.78
C ALA A 220 10.54 -2.94 12.93
N VAL A 221 11.43 -1.95 13.02
CA VAL A 221 12.41 -1.83 14.13
C VAL A 221 11.72 -1.22 15.35
N THR A 222 10.89 -0.20 15.12
CA THR A 222 9.96 0.35 16.11
C THR A 222 8.53 0.09 15.63
N ALA A 223 7.52 0.57 16.37
CA ALA A 223 6.20 0.71 15.78
C ALA A 223 6.27 1.59 14.53
N CYS A 224 5.58 1.19 13.48
CA CYS A 224 5.58 1.85 12.18
C CYS A 224 4.18 1.90 11.58
N ALA A 225 3.88 3.00 10.87
CA ALA A 225 2.75 3.06 9.95
C ALA A 225 3.25 3.37 8.55
N VAL A 226 2.87 2.53 7.58
CA VAL A 226 3.25 2.67 6.17
C VAL A 226 1.98 2.87 5.35
N LEU A 227 1.86 4.04 4.71
CA LEU A 227 0.79 4.35 3.76
C LEU A 227 1.24 3.93 2.37
N ASP A 228 0.50 3.00 1.77
CA ASP A 228 0.72 2.52 0.41
C ASP A 228 -0.41 2.97 -0.52
N VAL A 229 -0.01 3.38 -1.73
CA VAL A 229 -0.89 3.61 -2.87
C VAL A 229 -0.45 2.71 -4.02
N LEU A 230 -1.30 1.74 -4.38
CA LEU A 230 -1.02 0.74 -5.42
C LEU A 230 -1.81 1.09 -6.68
N GLY A 231 -1.14 1.15 -7.83
CA GLY A 231 -1.78 1.36 -9.13
C GLY A 231 -1.29 0.37 -10.18
N PRO A 232 -2.14 -0.56 -10.67
CA PRO A 232 -3.43 -0.99 -10.10
C PRO A 232 -3.26 -1.82 -8.81
N PRO A 233 -4.35 -2.19 -8.11
CA PRO A 233 -4.29 -3.16 -7.01
C PRO A 233 -3.97 -4.59 -7.50
N TYR A 234 -3.65 -5.46 -6.54
CA TYR A 234 -3.63 -6.91 -6.77
C TYR A 234 -4.98 -7.42 -7.27
N SER A 235 -4.95 -8.47 -8.09
CA SER A 235 -6.13 -9.14 -8.65
C SER A 235 -5.74 -10.52 -9.14
N ASP A 236 -6.12 -11.56 -8.39
CA ASP A 236 -5.86 -12.95 -8.79
C ASP A 236 -6.47 -13.30 -10.16
N PRO A 237 -7.71 -12.87 -10.49
CA PRO A 237 -8.29 -13.11 -11.83
C PRO A 237 -7.49 -12.50 -12.98
N ASP A 238 -6.83 -11.36 -12.74
CA ASP A 238 -6.00 -10.68 -13.74
C ASP A 238 -4.53 -11.12 -13.69
N GLY A 239 -4.21 -12.17 -12.94
CA GLY A 239 -2.84 -12.68 -12.78
C GLY A 239 -1.93 -11.81 -11.92
N ARG A 240 -2.46 -10.77 -11.26
CA ARG A 240 -1.74 -9.89 -10.33
C ARG A 240 -1.84 -10.41 -8.90
N HIS A 241 -1.44 -11.64 -8.66
CA HIS A 241 -1.40 -12.20 -7.31
C HIS A 241 -0.13 -11.72 -6.59
N CYS A 242 -0.18 -11.68 -5.26
CA CYS A 242 0.97 -11.35 -4.43
C CYS A 242 1.75 -12.64 -4.16
N GLN A 243 2.89 -12.80 -4.82
CA GLN A 243 3.77 -13.96 -4.64
C GLN A 243 4.80 -13.65 -3.56
N TYR A 244 5.06 -14.62 -2.68
CA TYR A 244 6.07 -14.52 -1.63
C TYR A 244 7.35 -15.26 -2.02
N TYR A 245 8.47 -14.81 -1.45
CA TYR A 245 9.80 -15.35 -1.74
C TYR A 245 10.64 -15.61 -0.49
N LEU A 246 11.54 -16.58 -0.58
CA LEU A 246 12.74 -16.67 0.25
C LEU A 246 13.90 -16.04 -0.50
N ASP A 247 14.75 -15.30 0.19
CA ASP A 247 16.01 -14.80 -0.36
C ASP A 247 17.22 -15.57 0.17
N PHE A 248 18.15 -15.89 -0.72
CA PHE A 248 19.39 -16.58 -0.41
C PHE A 248 20.58 -15.78 -0.94
N PRO A 249 21.72 -15.78 -0.23
CA PRO A 249 22.97 -15.22 -0.74
C PRO A 249 23.34 -15.81 -2.10
N PHE A 250 24.02 -15.02 -2.94
CA PHE A 250 24.45 -15.45 -4.27
C PHE A 250 25.21 -16.80 -4.25
N ASP A 251 26.12 -16.99 -3.29
CA ASP A 251 26.98 -18.17 -3.20
C ASP A 251 26.25 -19.47 -2.81
N ASN A 252 24.96 -19.42 -2.44
CA ASN A 252 24.19 -20.63 -2.12
C ASN A 252 23.91 -21.50 -3.34
N PHE A 253 23.96 -20.93 -4.55
CA PHE A 253 23.59 -21.58 -5.80
C PHE A 253 24.58 -21.25 -6.91
N SER A 254 24.89 -22.26 -7.73
CA SER A 254 25.68 -22.10 -8.95
C SER A 254 24.82 -22.45 -10.16
N VAL A 255 24.83 -21.58 -11.17
CA VAL A 255 24.04 -21.71 -12.39
C VAL A 255 24.94 -21.46 -13.59
N ASP A 256 24.94 -22.40 -14.54
CA ASP A 256 25.74 -22.30 -15.75
C ASP A 256 25.41 -21.02 -16.54
N GLY A 257 26.45 -20.27 -16.91
CA GLY A 257 26.31 -19.02 -17.66
C GLY A 257 26.07 -17.77 -16.79
N VAL A 258 25.91 -17.91 -15.47
CA VAL A 258 25.82 -16.77 -14.54
C VAL A 258 27.15 -16.62 -13.79
N SER A 259 27.87 -15.55 -14.08
CA SER A 259 29.11 -15.18 -13.38
C SER A 259 29.06 -13.71 -12.99
N ILE A 260 29.23 -13.44 -11.69
CA ILE A 260 29.25 -12.10 -11.11
C ILE A 260 30.63 -11.92 -10.44
N PRO A 261 31.31 -10.75 -10.64
CA PRO A 261 32.56 -10.46 -9.93
C PRO A 261 32.39 -10.56 -8.42
N GLU A 262 33.43 -11.03 -7.70
CA GLU A 262 33.36 -11.31 -6.25
C GLU A 262 32.88 -10.08 -5.46
N GLU A 263 33.39 -8.91 -5.82
CA GLU A 263 33.07 -7.61 -5.23
C GLU A 263 31.61 -7.17 -5.45
N GLU A 264 30.91 -7.74 -6.42
CA GLU A 264 29.52 -7.38 -6.74
C GLU A 264 28.50 -8.38 -6.17
N LYS A 265 28.94 -9.56 -5.71
CA LYS A 265 28.05 -10.64 -5.26
C LYS A 265 27.11 -10.24 -4.14
N GLU A 266 27.55 -9.37 -3.22
CA GLU A 266 26.71 -8.85 -2.13
C GLU A 266 25.49 -8.06 -2.65
N GLY A 267 25.57 -7.55 -3.89
CA GLY A 267 24.49 -6.86 -4.58
C GLY A 267 23.49 -7.80 -5.28
N TYR A 268 23.62 -9.11 -5.15
CA TYR A 268 22.73 -10.10 -5.77
C TYR A 268 22.25 -11.15 -4.78
N ALA A 269 21.07 -11.70 -5.04
CA ALA A 269 20.46 -12.78 -4.27
C ALA A 269 19.66 -13.71 -5.18
N TRP A 270 19.50 -14.95 -4.74
CA TRP A 270 18.57 -15.89 -5.35
C TRP A 270 17.24 -15.84 -4.62
N LEU A 271 16.14 -15.68 -5.37
CA LEU A 271 14.80 -15.73 -4.82
C LEU A 271 14.12 -17.04 -5.20
N GLU A 272 13.56 -17.73 -4.21
CA GLU A 272 12.75 -18.95 -4.37
C GLU A 272 11.30 -18.61 -4.01
N GLU A 273 10.35 -19.00 -4.86
CA GLU A 273 8.93 -18.82 -4.55
C GLU A 273 8.52 -19.69 -3.36
N ARG A 274 7.65 -19.14 -2.50
CA ARG A 274 7.07 -19.85 -1.36
C ARG A 274 5.60 -19.52 -1.21
N GLU A 275 4.88 -20.41 -0.54
CA GLU A 275 3.55 -20.10 -0.04
C GLU A 275 3.60 -18.98 1.00
N LYS A 276 2.44 -18.33 1.18
CA LYS A 276 2.24 -17.32 2.23
C LYS A 276 2.73 -17.88 3.58
N PRO A 277 3.61 -17.19 4.30
CA PRO A 277 4.10 -17.68 5.59
C PRO A 277 2.95 -17.86 6.60
N GLU A 278 2.92 -18.99 7.31
CA GLU A 278 1.88 -19.30 8.31
C GLU A 278 1.91 -18.33 9.50
N ASP A 279 3.07 -17.76 9.80
CA ASP A 279 3.28 -16.77 10.85
C ASP A 279 2.87 -15.35 10.43
N LEU A 280 2.61 -15.10 9.14
CA LEU A 280 2.10 -13.81 8.67
C LEU A 280 0.61 -13.65 9.02
N THR A 281 0.36 -12.91 10.10
CA THR A 281 -0.99 -12.52 10.50
C THR A 281 -1.24 -11.05 10.16
N VAL A 282 -2.15 -10.81 9.22
CA VAL A 282 -2.64 -9.46 8.89
C VAL A 282 -4.14 -9.40 9.09
N VAL A 283 -4.60 -8.47 9.91
CA VAL A 283 -6.01 -8.27 10.23
C VAL A 283 -6.49 -6.97 9.60
N GLY A 284 -7.57 -7.05 8.83
CA GLY A 284 -8.21 -5.86 8.25
C GLY A 284 -9.09 -5.16 9.29
N GLU A 285 -8.95 -3.84 9.38
CA GLU A 285 -9.80 -3.00 10.22
C GLU A 285 -10.39 -1.82 9.43
N LEU A 286 -11.51 -1.29 9.93
CA LEU A 286 -12.16 -0.13 9.34
C LEU A 286 -11.36 1.13 9.62
N TYR A 287 -11.11 1.91 8.58
CA TYR A 287 -10.46 3.21 8.71
C TYR A 287 -11.35 4.21 9.47
N GLY A 288 -10.85 4.69 10.61
CA GLY A 288 -11.55 5.63 11.50
C GLY A 288 -11.14 7.11 11.35
N GLY A 289 -10.30 7.45 10.36
CA GLY A 289 -9.81 8.81 10.13
C GLY A 289 -10.79 9.70 9.36
N PRO A 290 -10.35 10.87 8.87
CA PRO A 290 -11.19 11.77 8.08
C PRO A 290 -11.80 11.07 6.86
N ALA A 291 -13.11 11.27 6.63
CA ALA A 291 -13.84 10.58 5.56
C ALA A 291 -13.33 10.92 4.15
N ILE A 292 -13.38 9.92 3.27
CA ILE A 292 -13.18 10.06 1.83
C ILE A 292 -14.56 10.03 1.17
N VAL A 293 -14.84 11.02 0.33
CA VAL A 293 -16.08 11.15 -0.43
C VAL A 293 -15.79 10.83 -1.89
N GLU A 294 -16.34 9.71 -2.34
CA GLU A 294 -16.43 9.33 -3.75
C GLU A 294 -17.57 10.13 -4.40
N LYS A 295 -17.35 10.68 -5.59
CA LYS A 295 -18.32 11.51 -6.30
C LYS A 295 -19.06 10.74 -7.37
#